data_AF-A0A7W7YDQ1-F1
#
_entry.id   AF-A0A7W7YDQ1-F1
#
_cell.length_a   1.000
_cell.length_b   1.000
_cell.length_c   1.000
_cell.angle_alpha   90.00
_cell.angle_beta   90.00
_cell.angle_gamma   90.00
#
_symmetry.space_group_name_H-M   'P 1'
#
loop_
_entity.id
_entity.type
_entity.pdbx_description
1 polymer ?
#
loop_
_entity_poly.entity_id
_entity_poly.type
_entity_poly.pdbx_seq_one_letter_code
_entity_poly.pdbx_strand_id
1 'polypeptide(L)'
;MPSAAIILQCILAAVCYGIIHDQITTRVCLEYFTIAHPRLIESTSPTVLGLFWGVAATWWVGVLLGVPLAFAARAGSWPRLGWRDLRRPLLCLLLVMAGTAAFAGGTTWLLSRHCSPVDLADLTENQIPPQMRARFLGAWAAHLTSYGVGFGGGLALIIRAFLRRIHAAR
;
A
#
# COMPACT_ATOMS: atom_id res chain seq x y z
N MET A 1 -2.41 3.83 -26.81
CA MET A 1 -3.62 4.11 -25.99
C MET A 1 -3.22 4.78 -24.66
N PRO A 2 -3.32 6.11 -24.52
CA PRO A 2 -2.78 6.81 -23.35
C PRO A 2 -3.50 6.52 -22.03
N SER A 3 -4.80 6.18 -22.05
CA SER A 3 -5.54 5.79 -20.85
C SER A 3 -5.04 4.46 -20.29
N ALA A 4 -4.76 3.48 -21.16
CA ALA A 4 -4.17 2.20 -20.76
C ALA A 4 -2.79 2.39 -20.12
N ALA A 5 -2.00 3.36 -20.58
CA ALA A 5 -0.71 3.67 -19.96
C ALA A 5 -0.85 4.23 -18.53
N ILE A 6 -1.90 5.00 -18.23
CA ILE A 6 -2.20 5.47 -16.86
C ILE A 6 -2.55 4.29 -15.97
N ILE A 7 -3.46 3.42 -16.42
CA ILE A 7 -3.88 2.23 -15.66
C ILE A 7 -2.68 1.31 -15.41
N LEU A 8 -1.89 1.01 -16.44
CA LEU A 8 -0.69 0.19 -16.32
C LEU A 8 0.32 0.82 -15.36
N GLN A 9 0.52 2.13 -15.40
CA GLN A 9 1.39 2.84 -14.45
C GLN A 9 0.88 2.67 -13.00
N CYS A 10 -0.42 2.75 -12.76
CA CYS A 10 -0.99 2.52 -11.43
C CYS A 10 -0.83 1.07 -10.95
N ILE A 11 -1.03 0.08 -11.84
CA ILE A 11 -0.77 -1.34 -11.54
C ILE A 11 0.69 -1.55 -11.18
N LEU A 12 1.62 -1.09 -12.03
CA LEU A 12 3.05 -1.25 -11.80
C LEU A 12 3.49 -0.53 -10.52
N ALA A 13 2.97 0.67 -10.25
CA ALA A 13 3.25 1.40 -9.02
C ALA A 13 2.77 0.63 -7.78
N ALA A 14 1.54 0.11 -7.79
CA ALA A 14 0.98 -0.67 -6.69
C ALA A 14 1.77 -1.96 -6.45
N VAL A 15 2.08 -2.70 -7.53
CA VAL A 15 2.85 -3.95 -7.46
C VAL A 15 4.28 -3.71 -6.98
N CYS A 16 4.99 -2.72 -7.53
CA CYS A 16 6.34 -2.41 -7.09
C CYS A 16 6.37 -1.99 -5.61
N TYR A 17 5.42 -1.15 -5.18
CA TYR A 17 5.29 -0.77 -3.78
C TYR A 17 5.01 -1.99 -2.90
N GLY A 18 4.02 -2.80 -3.28
CA GLY A 18 3.64 -4.02 -2.57
C GLY A 18 4.80 -4.98 -2.40
N ILE A 19 5.54 -5.29 -3.47
CA ILE A 19 6.73 -6.13 -3.40
C ILE A 19 7.75 -5.54 -2.44
N ILE A 20 8.12 -4.27 -2.58
CA ILE A 20 9.15 -3.66 -1.72
C ILE A 20 8.72 -3.69 -0.25
N HIS A 21 7.48 -3.27 0.01
CA HIS A 21 6.91 -3.23 1.35
C HIS A 21 6.87 -4.64 1.96
N ASP A 22 6.40 -5.64 1.22
CA ASP A 22 6.24 -7.00 1.72
C ASP A 22 7.59 -7.73 1.86
N GLN A 23 8.59 -7.41 1.04
CA GLN A 23 9.96 -7.89 1.24
C GLN A 23 10.54 -7.35 2.56
N ILE A 24 10.24 -6.12 2.93
CA ILE A 24 10.69 -5.56 4.22
C ILE A 24 9.93 -6.25 5.35
N THR A 25 8.61 -6.30 5.28
CA THR A 25 7.78 -6.77 6.40
C THR A 25 7.90 -8.26 6.65
N THR A 26 8.06 -9.10 5.62
CA THR A 26 8.36 -10.54 5.80
C THR A 26 9.68 -10.82 6.54
N ARG A 27 10.64 -9.89 6.50
CA ARG A 27 11.91 -9.97 7.25
C ARG A 27 11.81 -9.39 8.64
N VAL A 28 10.83 -8.52 8.88
CA VAL A 28 10.53 -7.98 10.22
C VAL A 28 9.67 -8.96 11.02
N CYS A 29 8.64 -9.53 10.40
CA CYS A 29 7.73 -10.49 11.01
C CYS A 29 7.18 -11.43 9.93
N LEU A 30 7.75 -12.65 9.86
CA LEU A 30 7.31 -13.68 8.93
C LEU A 30 5.91 -14.17 9.29
N GLU A 31 5.60 -14.23 10.58
CA GLU A 31 4.34 -14.70 11.16
C GLU A 31 3.15 -13.85 10.73
N TYR A 32 3.39 -12.57 10.42
CA TYR A 32 2.39 -11.72 9.80
C TYR A 32 1.83 -12.36 8.53
N PHE A 33 2.68 -13.00 7.71
CA PHE A 33 2.28 -13.64 6.46
C PHE A 33 1.91 -15.11 6.59
N THR A 34 2.41 -15.82 7.61
CA THR A 34 2.17 -17.27 7.74
C THR A 34 1.06 -17.63 8.72
N ILE A 35 0.67 -16.71 9.59
CA ILE A 35 -0.40 -16.88 10.60
C ILE A 35 -1.59 -15.98 10.26
N ALA A 36 -1.36 -14.69 10.00
CA ALA A 36 -2.45 -13.72 9.80
C ALA A 36 -2.96 -13.62 8.36
N HIS A 37 -2.43 -14.41 7.44
CA HIS A 37 -2.90 -14.51 6.06
C HIS A 37 -3.26 -15.96 5.70
N PRO A 38 -4.24 -16.17 4.81
CA PRO A 38 -4.52 -17.49 4.24
C PRO A 38 -3.27 -18.07 3.57
N ARG A 39 -3.00 -19.37 3.77
CA ARG A 39 -1.85 -20.03 3.11
C ARG A 39 -2.17 -20.28 1.63
N LEU A 40 -1.86 -19.29 0.79
CA LEU A 40 -2.04 -19.36 -0.66
C LEU A 40 -0.90 -20.08 -1.39
N ILE A 41 0.29 -20.12 -0.77
CA ILE A 41 1.46 -20.84 -1.27
C ILE A 41 2.13 -21.60 -0.11
N GLU A 42 2.63 -22.80 -0.39
CA GLU A 42 3.38 -23.61 0.58
C GLU A 42 4.85 -23.18 0.61
N SER A 43 5.11 -21.98 1.15
CA SER A 43 6.46 -21.45 1.30
C SER A 43 6.60 -20.65 2.59
N THR A 44 7.73 -20.85 3.27
CA THR A 44 8.18 -20.03 4.41
C THR A 44 9.34 -19.11 4.03
N SER A 45 9.78 -19.13 2.77
CA SER A 45 10.84 -18.22 2.30
C SER A 45 10.34 -16.77 2.30
N PRO A 46 10.99 -15.86 3.06
CA PRO A 46 10.60 -14.44 3.09
C PRO A 46 10.61 -13.80 1.69
N THR A 47 11.58 -14.18 0.85
CA THR A 47 11.67 -13.67 -0.53
C THR A 47 10.47 -14.10 -1.37
N VAL A 48 10.08 -15.37 -1.29
CA VAL A 48 8.95 -15.88 -2.07
C VAL A 48 7.64 -15.27 -1.58
N LEU A 49 7.44 -15.22 -0.25
CA LEU A 49 6.24 -14.65 0.35
C LEU A 49 6.10 -13.16 0.02
N GLY A 50 7.16 -12.37 0.16
CA GLY A 50 7.12 -10.94 -0.11
C GLY A 50 6.89 -10.62 -1.59
N LEU A 51 7.39 -11.47 -2.50
CA LEU A 51 7.15 -11.31 -3.93
C LEU A 51 5.69 -11.67 -4.26
N PHE A 52 5.22 -12.81 -3.78
CA PHE A 52 3.89 -13.32 -4.07
C PHE A 52 2.80 -12.40 -3.51
N TRP A 53 2.85 -12.09 -2.21
CA TRP A 53 1.87 -11.22 -1.57
C TRP A 53 1.95 -9.79 -2.10
N GLY A 54 3.17 -9.29 -2.35
CA GLY A 54 3.37 -7.96 -2.90
C GLY A 54 2.69 -7.76 -4.24
N VAL A 55 2.63 -8.80 -5.09
CA VAL A 55 1.85 -8.79 -6.33
C VAL A 55 0.37 -9.04 -6.05
N ALA A 56 0.05 -10.17 -5.43
CA ALA A 56 -1.32 -10.68 -5.28
C ALA A 56 -2.24 -9.71 -4.54
N ALA A 57 -1.73 -9.03 -3.52
CA ALA A 57 -2.49 -8.09 -2.70
C ALA A 57 -2.70 -6.74 -3.37
N THR A 58 -1.88 -6.35 -4.35
CA THR A 58 -1.82 -4.94 -4.79
C THR A 58 -2.17 -4.69 -6.26
N TRP A 59 -2.06 -5.67 -7.15
CA TRP A 59 -2.29 -5.45 -8.58
C TRP A 59 -3.70 -4.91 -8.87
N TRP A 60 -4.71 -5.47 -8.19
CA TRP A 60 -6.11 -5.08 -8.37
C TRP A 60 -6.43 -3.72 -7.76
N VAL A 61 -5.68 -3.30 -6.73
CA VAL A 61 -5.76 -1.93 -6.19
C VAL A 61 -5.29 -0.92 -7.23
N GLY A 62 -4.23 -1.25 -7.96
CA GLY A 62 -3.74 -0.45 -9.08
C GLY A 62 -4.79 -0.30 -10.20
N VAL A 63 -5.57 -1.34 -10.47
CA VAL A 63 -6.73 -1.25 -11.39
C VAL A 63 -7.83 -0.37 -10.81
N LEU A 64 -8.22 -0.63 -9.56
CA LEU A 64 -9.32 0.04 -8.85
C LEU A 64 -9.13 1.55 -8.80
N LEU A 65 -7.90 2.03 -8.55
CA LEU A 65 -7.58 3.46 -8.54
C LEU A 65 -7.17 4.00 -9.91
N GLY A 66 -6.54 3.17 -10.75
CA GLY A 66 -6.05 3.55 -12.06
C GLY A 66 -7.15 3.83 -13.07
N VAL A 67 -8.25 3.07 -13.05
CA VAL A 67 -9.39 3.26 -13.96
C VAL A 67 -10.09 4.61 -13.72
N PRO A 68 -10.50 4.96 -12.48
CA PRO A 68 -11.05 6.28 -12.19
C PRO A 68 -10.06 7.41 -12.48
N LEU A 69 -8.77 7.22 -12.20
CA LEU A 69 -7.75 8.23 -12.50
C LEU A 69 -7.61 8.47 -14.00
N ALA A 70 -7.62 7.40 -14.80
CA ALA A 70 -7.59 7.50 -16.26
C ALA A 70 -8.82 8.23 -16.81
N PHE A 71 -10.00 7.98 -16.23
CA PHE A 71 -11.22 8.69 -16.57
C PHE A 71 -11.12 10.18 -16.21
N ALA A 72 -10.77 10.49 -14.96
CA ALA A 72 -10.59 11.86 -14.47
C ALA A 72 -9.55 12.64 -15.30
N ALA A 73 -8.47 11.98 -15.73
CA ALA A 73 -7.39 12.56 -16.51
C ALA A 73 -7.74 12.83 -17.99
N ARG A 74 -8.73 12.12 -18.56
CA ARG A 74 -8.89 12.09 -20.03
C ARG A 74 -10.31 12.19 -20.58
N ALA A 75 -11.35 11.92 -19.80
CA ALA A 75 -12.73 11.96 -20.28
C ALA A 75 -13.17 13.40 -20.63
N GLY A 76 -14.00 13.55 -21.66
CA GLY A 76 -14.52 14.85 -22.10
C GLY A 76 -13.57 15.67 -22.98
N SER A 77 -13.89 16.97 -23.14
CA SER A 77 -13.23 17.92 -24.05
C SER A 77 -12.13 18.77 -23.40
N TRP A 78 -12.03 18.81 -22.07
CA TRP A 78 -10.96 19.56 -21.38
C TRP A 78 -9.56 19.03 -21.67
N PRO A 79 -8.51 19.86 -21.52
CA PRO A 79 -7.12 19.45 -21.74
C PRO A 79 -6.81 18.11 -21.06
N ARG A 80 -6.26 17.17 -21.81
CA ARG A 80 -6.04 15.79 -21.35
C ARG A 80 -4.69 15.70 -20.65
N LEU A 81 -4.65 15.03 -19.50
CA LEU A 81 -3.41 14.68 -18.84
C LEU A 81 -2.85 13.36 -19.38
N GLY A 82 -1.54 13.30 -19.56
CA GLY A 82 -0.81 12.08 -19.87
C GLY A 82 -0.29 11.38 -18.61
N TRP A 83 0.17 10.14 -18.77
CA TRP A 83 0.82 9.38 -17.68
C TRP A 83 2.07 10.09 -17.13
N ARG A 84 2.78 10.87 -17.97
CA ARG A 84 3.95 11.67 -17.56
C ARG A 84 3.58 12.79 -16.58
N ASP A 85 2.36 13.32 -16.66
CA ASP A 85 1.86 14.36 -15.75
C ASP A 85 1.51 13.81 -14.37
N LEU A 86 1.23 12.50 -14.29
CA LEU A 86 0.82 11.78 -13.10
C LEU A 86 1.99 11.11 -12.36
N ARG A 87 3.14 10.90 -13.04
CA ARG A 87 4.30 10.20 -12.46
C ARG A 87 4.82 10.83 -11.16
N ARG A 88 4.93 12.16 -11.10
CA ARG A 88 5.48 12.88 -9.94
C ARG A 88 4.52 12.82 -8.75
N PRO A 89 3.22 13.15 -8.89
CA PRO A 89 2.25 12.97 -7.82
C PRO A 89 2.16 11.53 -7.32
N LEU A 90 2.20 10.55 -8.25
CA LEU A 90 2.16 9.13 -7.89
C LEU A 90 3.40 8.72 -7.09
N LEU A 91 4.60 9.09 -7.53
CA LEU A 91 5.84 8.81 -6.79
C LEU A 91 5.84 9.47 -5.41
N CYS A 92 5.36 10.72 -5.32
CA CYS A 92 5.21 11.41 -4.04
C CYS A 92 4.28 10.63 -3.10
N LEU A 93 3.13 10.15 -3.61
CA LEU A 93 2.22 9.31 -2.83
C LEU A 93 2.91 8.04 -2.31
N LEU A 94 3.63 7.31 -3.17
CA LEU A 94 4.34 6.10 -2.76
C LEU A 94 5.38 6.38 -1.66
N LEU A 95 6.11 7.49 -1.75
CA LEU A 95 7.09 7.88 -0.74
C LEU A 95 6.41 8.28 0.59
N VAL A 96 5.30 9.01 0.52
CA VAL A 96 4.50 9.34 1.71
C VAL A 96 3.97 8.07 2.37
N MET A 97 3.44 7.12 1.59
CA MET A 97 2.99 5.82 2.10
C MET A 97 4.13 5.05 2.77
N ALA A 98 5.30 4.97 2.14
CA ALA A 98 6.46 4.28 2.72
C ALA A 98 6.91 4.95 4.03
N GLY A 99 6.99 6.28 4.05
CA GLY A 99 7.41 7.04 5.22
C GLY A 99 6.44 6.90 6.40
N THR A 100 5.13 7.02 6.14
CA THR A 100 4.11 6.89 7.20
C THR A 100 3.99 5.45 7.69
N ALA A 101 4.08 4.45 6.80
CA ALA A 101 4.08 3.04 7.19
C ALA A 101 5.30 2.69 8.07
N ALA A 102 6.50 3.15 7.69
CA ALA A 102 7.70 2.94 8.50
C ALA A 102 7.61 3.64 9.86
N PHE A 103 7.08 4.87 9.90
CA PHE A 103 6.88 5.62 11.14
C PHE A 103 5.85 4.93 12.05
N ALA A 104 4.68 4.56 11.53
CA ALA A 104 3.63 3.90 12.30
C ALA A 104 4.10 2.52 12.80
N GLY A 105 4.69 1.71 11.92
CA GLY A 105 5.20 0.39 12.30
C GLY A 105 6.32 0.46 13.34
N GLY A 106 7.25 1.40 13.19
CA GLY A 106 8.34 1.62 14.14
C GLY A 106 7.85 2.12 15.50
N THR A 107 6.92 3.08 15.52
CA THR A 107 6.34 3.60 16.77
C THR A 107 5.50 2.55 17.49
N THR A 108 4.65 1.80 16.78
CA THR A 108 3.89 0.69 17.37
C THR A 108 4.82 -0.39 17.92
N TRP A 109 5.84 -0.81 17.17
CA TRP A 109 6.83 -1.79 17.65
C TRP A 109 7.55 -1.33 18.92
N LEU A 110 7.95 -0.05 18.98
CA LEU A 110 8.64 0.51 20.15
C LEU A 110 7.70 0.59 21.36
N LEU A 111 6.48 1.10 21.18
CA LEU A 111 5.51 1.22 22.26
C LEU A 111 5.10 -0.15 22.80
N SER A 112 4.88 -1.14 21.92
CA SER A 112 4.53 -2.51 22.33
C SER A 112 5.63 -3.24 23.11
N ARG A 113 6.86 -2.71 23.15
CA ARG A 113 7.96 -3.25 23.98
C ARG A 113 7.97 -2.69 25.40
N HIS A 114 7.41 -1.50 25.60
CA HIS A 114 7.56 -0.74 26.84
C HIS A 114 6.25 -0.54 27.58
N CYS A 115 5.12 -0.56 26.87
CA CYS A 115 3.80 -0.52 27.46
C CYS A 115 3.22 -1.94 27.47
N SER A 116 2.58 -2.33 28.58
CA SER A 116 1.69 -3.50 28.55
C SER A 116 0.74 -3.35 27.38
N PRO A 117 0.55 -4.40 26.57
CA PRO A 117 -0.27 -4.30 25.37
C PRO A 117 -1.64 -3.74 25.77
N VAL A 118 -2.07 -2.67 25.09
CA VAL A 118 -3.50 -2.40 24.96
C VAL A 118 -4.12 -3.73 24.56
N ASP A 119 -5.16 -4.16 25.28
CA ASP A 119 -5.92 -5.39 25.02
C ASP A 119 -6.40 -5.41 23.56
N LEU A 120 -5.53 -5.83 22.65
CA LEU A 120 -5.83 -6.39 21.33
C LEU A 120 -6.27 -7.85 21.54
N ALA A 121 -7.04 -8.06 22.62
CA ALA A 121 -7.13 -9.27 23.42
C ALA A 121 -7.80 -10.45 22.72
N ASP A 122 -8.43 -10.26 21.56
CA ASP A 122 -9.16 -11.35 20.91
C ASP A 122 -8.55 -11.89 19.61
N LEU A 123 -7.72 -11.13 18.89
CA LEU A 123 -7.25 -11.54 17.55
C LEU A 123 -5.86 -12.19 17.54
N THR A 124 -5.07 -12.05 18.59
CA THR A 124 -3.63 -12.42 18.57
C THR A 124 -3.15 -13.26 19.75
N GLU A 125 -3.87 -13.28 20.88
CA GLU A 125 -3.32 -13.84 22.12
C GLU A 125 -3.10 -15.35 22.11
N ASN A 126 -3.92 -16.09 21.36
CA ASN A 126 -3.85 -17.56 21.33
C ASN A 126 -2.98 -18.15 20.20
N GLN A 127 -2.54 -17.33 19.24
CA GLN A 127 -1.81 -17.82 18.05
C GLN A 127 -0.41 -17.22 17.90
N ILE A 128 -0.11 -16.10 18.55
CA ILE A 128 1.18 -15.40 18.38
C ILE A 128 2.01 -15.49 19.67
N PRO A 129 3.19 -16.14 19.64
CA PRO A 129 4.08 -16.21 20.78
C PRO A 129 4.38 -14.82 21.37
N PRO A 130 4.45 -14.65 22.69
CA PRO A 130 4.68 -13.35 23.34
C PRO A 130 5.90 -12.61 22.79
N GLN A 131 6.99 -13.33 22.50
CA GLN A 131 8.22 -12.74 21.93
C GLN A 131 8.04 -12.10 20.53
N MET A 132 7.00 -12.47 19.79
CA MET A 132 6.75 -12.02 18.41
C MET A 132 5.72 -10.88 18.35
N ARG A 133 4.92 -10.67 19.41
CA ARG A 133 3.80 -9.72 19.42
C ARG A 133 4.20 -8.31 18.98
N ALA A 134 5.29 -7.76 19.53
CA ALA A 134 5.71 -6.39 19.18
C ALA A 134 6.07 -6.24 17.68
N ARG A 135 6.73 -7.23 17.09
CA ARG A 135 7.08 -7.22 15.65
C ARG A 135 5.84 -7.37 14.78
N PHE A 136 4.93 -8.26 15.18
CA PHE A 136 3.67 -8.46 14.51
C PHE A 136 2.81 -7.20 14.50
N LEU A 137 2.66 -6.54 15.66
CA LEU A 137 1.89 -5.30 15.77
C LEU A 137 2.52 -4.16 14.96
N GLY A 138 3.85 -4.06 14.94
CA GLY A 138 4.55 -3.12 14.07
C GLY A 138 4.29 -3.38 12.58
N ALA A 139 4.37 -4.65 12.14
CA ALA A 139 4.07 -5.01 10.75
C ALA A 139 2.59 -4.73 10.41
N TRP A 140 1.66 -5.06 11.31
CA TRP A 140 0.24 -4.79 11.13
C TRP A 140 -0.05 -3.29 11.02
N ALA A 141 0.51 -2.47 11.91
CA ALA A 141 0.34 -1.02 11.87
C ALA A 141 0.93 -0.41 10.60
N ALA A 142 2.09 -0.89 10.13
CA ALA A 142 2.69 -0.46 8.87
C ALA A 142 1.75 -0.73 7.67
N HIS A 143 1.19 -1.94 7.57
CA HIS A 143 0.25 -2.30 6.50
C HIS A 143 -1.02 -1.45 6.57
N LEU A 144 -1.68 -1.37 7.73
CA LEU A 144 -2.91 -0.59 7.88
C LEU A 144 -2.70 0.87 7.50
N THR A 145 -1.58 1.46 7.93
CA THR A 145 -1.20 2.84 7.59
C THR A 145 -0.98 2.99 6.08
N SER A 146 -0.22 2.08 5.47
CA SER A 146 0.03 2.11 4.02
C SER A 146 -1.27 2.00 3.21
N TYR A 147 -2.22 1.17 3.64
CA TYR A 147 -3.50 0.99 2.98
C TYR A 147 -4.37 2.24 3.08
N GLY A 148 -4.48 2.81 4.28
CA GLY A 148 -5.25 4.04 4.51
C GLY A 148 -4.69 5.22 3.71
N VAL A 149 -3.37 5.43 3.77
CA VAL A 149 -2.69 6.51 3.04
C VAL A 149 -2.75 6.28 1.54
N GLY A 150 -2.57 5.03 1.07
CA GLY A 150 -2.63 4.68 -0.34
C GLY A 150 -4.02 4.90 -0.94
N PHE A 151 -5.07 4.44 -0.26
CA PHE A 151 -6.45 4.64 -0.70
C PHE A 151 -6.83 6.13 -0.68
N GLY A 152 -6.63 6.83 0.45
CA GLY A 152 -6.95 8.25 0.57
C GLY A 152 -6.15 9.13 -0.39
N GLY A 153 -4.85 8.87 -0.53
CA GLY A 153 -3.99 9.56 -1.47
C GLY A 153 -4.34 9.26 -2.93
N GLY A 154 -4.75 8.04 -3.25
CA GLY A 154 -5.27 7.67 -4.57
C GLY A 154 -6.51 8.48 -4.95
N LEU A 155 -7.48 8.59 -4.03
CA LEU A 155 -8.66 9.45 -4.22
C LEU A 155 -8.26 10.93 -4.41
N ALA A 156 -7.32 11.42 -3.60
CA ALA A 156 -6.81 12.78 -3.74
C ALA A 156 -6.15 13.03 -5.10
N LEU A 157 -5.42 12.05 -5.65
CA LEU A 157 -4.84 12.13 -6.99
C LEU A 157 -5.92 12.18 -8.08
N ILE A 158 -6.99 11.40 -7.96
CA ILE A 158 -8.13 11.41 -8.89
C ILE A 158 -8.78 12.80 -8.90
N ILE A 159 -9.11 13.33 -7.72
CA ILE A 159 -9.70 14.67 -7.55
C ILE A 159 -8.77 15.74 -8.12
N ARG A 160 -7.48 15.69 -7.77
CA ARG A 160 -6.47 16.64 -8.26
C ARG A 160 -6.33 16.60 -9.78
N ALA A 161 -6.35 15.42 -10.40
CA ALA A 161 -6.27 15.29 -11.85
C ALA A 161 -7.47 15.97 -12.52
N PHE A 162 -8.68 15.76 -11.99
CA PHE A 162 -9.89 16.41 -12.48
C PHE A 162 -9.83 17.94 -12.34
N LEU A 163 -9.49 18.45 -11.14
CA LEU A 163 -9.40 19.90 -10.88
C LEU A 163 -8.34 20.59 -11.76
N ARG A 164 -7.18 19.96 -11.97
CA ARG A 164 -6.14 20.51 -12.86
C ARG A 164 -6.64 20.70 -14.29
N ARG A 165 -7.50 19.82 -14.79
CA ARG A 165 -8.05 19.93 -16.14
C ARG A 165 -9.07 21.05 -16.26
N ILE A 166 -9.90 21.23 -15.23
CA ILE A 166 -10.85 22.36 -15.15
C ILE A 166 -10.08 23.68 -15.15
N HIS A 167 -9.06 23.81 -14.33
CA HIS A 167 -8.28 25.04 -14.25
C HIS A 167 -7.52 25.35 -15.55
N ALA A 168 -7.06 24.33 -16.28
CA ALA A 168 -6.39 24.52 -17.57
C ALA A 168 -7.35 24.85 -18.73
N ALA A 169 -8.66 24.67 -18.54
CA ALA A 169 -9.68 24.97 -19.53
C ALA A 169 -10.31 26.37 -19.35
N ARG A 170 -10.02 27.03 -18.23
CA ARG A 170 -10.38 28.43 -17.97
C ARG A 170 -9.25 29.34 -18.45
#